data_AF-A0A849Q6L8-F1
#
_entry.id   AF-A0A849Q6L8-F1
#
_cell.length_a   1.000
_cell.length_b   1.000
_cell.length_c   1.000
_cell.angle_alpha   90.00
_cell.angle_beta   90.00
_cell.angle_gamma   90.00
#
_symmetry.space_group_name_H-M   'P 1'
#
loop_
_entity.id
_entity.type
_entity.pdbx_description
1 polymer ?
#
loop_
_entity_poly.entity_id
_entity_poly.type
_entity_poly.pdbx_seq_one_letter_code
_entity_poly.pdbx_strand_id
1 'polypeptide(L)'
;MAEKGKEGDLKRRVVVKKVAVDSAKEPVNSPPPPHAKKVHKKVVAKVPANETTQVRKVTPRPANQTGQKQVVRKTVVTRQVEGEAPPKQVERVVVRQKRREPVPTSPDQLEMGFNYLIEETQPKRSFEFFKAKVSKGAKGLCISTSYPKKIIEEYGLHGTTVYWLSELEFDNQSLHPRRLDFEVTRAIQNFVKSNPSSLLIIDGVEFLILINGFERVMTFIKKMNDIMSATASTLITSINPSAFSEEKLSIIEREFDRVYKFVSR
;
A
#
# COMPACT_ATOMS: atom_id res chain seq x y z
N MET A 1 -40.38 -6.98 39.23
CA MET A 1 -41.74 -6.40 39.14
C MET A 1 -41.59 -4.88 39.09
N ALA A 2 -42.31 -4.26 38.17
CA ALA A 2 -42.52 -2.80 38.03
C ALA A 2 -43.24 -2.24 39.30
N GLU A 3 -43.41 -0.95 39.59
CA GLU A 3 -43.50 0.25 38.77
C GLU A 3 -43.45 1.53 39.66
N LYS A 4 -42.82 2.60 39.13
CA LYS A 4 -43.13 4.06 39.13
C LYS A 4 -43.51 4.91 40.37
N GLY A 5 -42.87 6.09 40.33
CA GLY A 5 -43.47 7.45 40.39
C GLY A 5 -43.01 8.27 41.59
N LYS A 6 -42.73 9.59 41.57
CA LYS A 6 -42.73 10.69 40.58
C LYS A 6 -42.22 11.93 41.36
N GLU A 7 -41.18 12.64 40.92
CA GLU A 7 -40.87 14.05 41.25
C GLU A 7 -39.56 14.43 40.53
N GLY A 8 -39.30 15.58 39.95
CA GLY A 8 -39.99 16.85 39.79
C GLY A 8 -39.11 17.70 38.83
N ASP A 9 -39.78 18.45 37.97
CA ASP A 9 -39.28 19.26 36.86
C ASP A 9 -38.38 20.44 37.31
N LEU A 10 -37.20 20.64 36.70
CA LEU A 10 -36.48 21.92 36.81
C LEU A 10 -35.85 22.34 35.48
N LYS A 11 -36.25 23.55 35.06
CA LYS A 11 -36.11 24.14 33.74
C LYS A 11 -34.69 24.64 33.40
N ARG A 12 -34.42 24.54 32.10
CA ARG A 12 -33.35 25.14 31.27
C ARG A 12 -32.88 26.54 31.68
N ARG A 13 -31.56 26.78 31.63
CA ARG A 13 -30.96 28.11 31.36
C ARG A 13 -29.83 27.99 30.33
N VAL A 14 -30.13 28.52 29.15
CA VAL A 14 -29.18 28.86 28.08
C VAL A 14 -28.58 30.23 28.42
N VAL A 15 -27.26 30.36 28.41
CA VAL A 15 -26.59 31.67 28.54
C VAL A 15 -25.99 32.03 27.19
N VAL A 16 -26.69 32.96 26.51
CA VAL A 16 -26.23 33.66 25.31
C VAL A 16 -25.35 34.82 25.77
N LYS A 17 -24.09 34.88 25.32
CA LYS A 17 -23.25 36.08 25.47
C LYS A 17 -23.36 36.91 24.19
N LYS A 18 -23.99 38.08 24.32
CA LYS A 18 -24.10 39.14 23.32
C LYS A 18 -23.12 40.23 23.73
N VAL A 19 -22.22 40.65 22.84
CA VAL A 19 -21.50 41.93 22.96
C VAL A 19 -21.60 42.65 21.63
N ALA A 20 -21.92 43.93 21.73
CA ALA A 20 -22.36 44.80 20.67
C ALA A 20 -21.21 45.43 19.86
N VAL A 21 -21.64 45.94 18.71
CA VAL A 21 -20.99 46.68 17.63
C VAL A 21 -20.50 48.07 18.08
N ASP A 22 -19.40 48.57 17.50
CA ASP A 22 -19.36 49.95 17.02
C ASP A 22 -18.48 50.10 15.77
N SER A 23 -18.78 51.16 15.02
CA SER A 23 -18.61 51.34 13.59
C SER A 23 -17.38 52.14 13.17
N ALA A 24 -17.14 52.11 11.86
CA ALA A 24 -16.50 53.12 11.00
C ALA A 24 -14.97 53.07 10.83
N LYS A 25 -14.50 52.79 9.60
CA LYS A 25 -14.08 53.82 8.59
C LYS A 25 -13.23 53.17 7.46
N GLU A 26 -13.71 53.22 6.22
CA GLU A 26 -12.89 53.19 4.98
C GLU A 26 -12.73 54.65 4.46
N PRO A 27 -11.94 55.00 3.41
CA PRO A 27 -11.08 54.21 2.50
C PRO A 27 -9.67 54.84 2.23
N VAL A 28 -8.84 54.22 1.35
CA VAL A 28 -8.15 54.84 0.17
C VAL A 28 -6.76 54.22 -0.17
N ASN A 29 -6.71 53.67 -1.40
CA ASN A 29 -5.67 53.54 -2.46
C ASN A 29 -4.16 53.30 -2.20
N SER A 30 -3.66 52.31 -2.95
CA SER A 30 -2.27 51.93 -3.30
C SER A 30 -1.52 53.00 -4.14
N PRO A 31 -0.17 52.90 -4.34
CA PRO A 31 0.40 52.03 -5.41
C PRO A 31 1.81 51.41 -5.10
N PRO A 32 2.34 50.51 -5.98
CA PRO A 32 3.63 49.78 -5.81
C PRO A 32 4.79 50.38 -6.66
N PRO A 33 5.88 49.62 -6.96
CA PRO A 33 7.23 49.59 -6.39
C PRO A 33 8.28 50.38 -7.24
N PRO A 34 9.62 50.16 -7.08
CA PRO A 34 10.35 49.72 -8.28
C PRO A 34 11.48 48.70 -8.07
N HIS A 35 11.66 47.87 -9.10
CA HIS A 35 12.84 47.03 -9.35
C HIS A 35 14.05 47.85 -9.85
N ALA A 36 15.27 47.38 -9.57
CA ALA A 36 16.44 47.67 -10.40
C ALA A 36 17.35 46.44 -10.54
N LYS A 37 17.61 46.06 -11.79
CA LYS A 37 18.62 45.09 -12.26
C LYS A 37 19.99 45.78 -12.36
N LYS A 38 21.10 45.06 -12.11
CA LYS A 38 22.22 44.75 -13.07
C LYS A 38 23.59 44.45 -12.41
N VAL A 39 24.11 43.24 -12.69
CA VAL A 39 25.44 42.83 -13.22
C VAL A 39 26.77 43.43 -12.68
N HIS A 40 27.69 42.59 -12.14
CA HIS A 40 29.00 42.18 -12.73
C HIS A 40 30.02 41.52 -11.75
N LYS A 41 30.49 40.34 -12.16
CA LYS A 41 31.85 39.71 -12.12
C LYS A 41 32.90 39.97 -11.00
N LYS A 42 33.57 38.83 -10.71
CA LYS A 42 35.01 38.55 -10.45
C LYS A 42 35.55 38.72 -9.02
N VAL A 43 35.95 37.59 -8.42
CA VAL A 43 37.24 37.43 -7.71
C VAL A 43 37.85 36.06 -8.04
N VAL A 44 39.17 36.06 -8.21
CA VAL A 44 40.10 35.02 -8.69
C VAL A 44 40.84 34.40 -7.49
N ALA A 45 41.18 33.10 -7.54
CA ALA A 45 42.44 32.47 -7.09
C ALA A 45 42.24 30.96 -6.85
N LYS A 46 43.20 30.02 -6.98
CA LYS A 46 44.48 29.89 -7.67
C LYS A 46 44.89 28.41 -7.45
N VAL A 47 45.37 27.74 -8.49
CA VAL A 47 45.93 26.38 -8.46
C VAL A 47 47.31 26.39 -7.77
N PRO A 48 47.75 25.27 -7.17
CA PRO A 48 49.04 24.74 -7.56
C PRO A 48 49.02 23.23 -7.86
N ALA A 49 49.95 22.85 -8.74
CA ALA A 49 50.22 21.52 -9.25
C ALA A 49 51.47 20.90 -8.60
N ASN A 50 51.68 19.61 -8.90
CA ASN A 50 52.87 18.75 -8.72
C ASN A 50 53.13 18.12 -7.34
N GLU A 51 53.08 16.78 -7.26
CA GLU A 51 54.26 15.93 -7.47
C GLU A 51 53.92 14.44 -7.62
N THR A 52 54.75 13.77 -8.42
CA THR A 52 54.70 12.41 -8.96
C THR A 52 55.31 11.41 -7.96
N THR A 53 54.89 10.13 -7.98
CA THR A 53 55.78 8.93 -8.10
C THR A 53 55.06 7.59 -7.84
N GLN A 54 55.10 6.74 -8.88
CA GLN A 54 55.14 5.27 -8.97
C GLN A 54 54.16 4.38 -8.17
N VAL A 55 53.34 3.59 -8.88
CA VAL A 55 53.04 2.20 -8.47
C VAL A 55 52.93 1.25 -9.67
N ARG A 56 53.76 0.19 -9.58
CA ARG A 56 53.79 -1.14 -10.23
C ARG A 56 52.66 -1.57 -11.18
N LYS A 57 53.08 -2.08 -12.34
CA LYS A 57 52.36 -3.08 -13.15
C LYS A 57 52.07 -4.33 -12.30
N VAL A 58 50.80 -4.68 -12.16
CA VAL A 58 50.36 -6.00 -11.68
C VAL A 58 49.34 -6.55 -12.68
N THR A 59 49.70 -7.67 -13.28
CA THR A 59 48.90 -8.50 -14.18
C THR A 59 47.63 -8.98 -13.48
N PRO A 60 46.43 -8.89 -14.07
CA PRO A 60 45.24 -9.51 -13.48
C PRO A 60 45.24 -11.03 -13.75
N ARG A 61 45.26 -11.84 -12.69
CA ARG A 61 44.84 -13.24 -12.70
C ARG A 61 43.34 -13.31 -12.37
N PRO A 62 42.57 -14.26 -12.94
CA PRO A 62 41.11 -14.27 -12.87
C PRO A 62 40.56 -15.08 -11.68
N ALA A 63 39.23 -14.96 -11.50
CA ALA A 63 38.32 -15.60 -10.53
C ALA A 63 38.11 -14.78 -9.24
N ASN A 64 36.89 -14.51 -8.77
CA ASN A 64 35.71 -15.37 -8.81
C ASN A 64 34.41 -14.54 -8.81
N GLN A 65 33.56 -14.77 -9.81
CA GLN A 65 32.18 -14.31 -9.85
C GLN A 65 31.32 -15.30 -9.06
N THR A 66 30.77 -14.89 -7.92
CA THR A 66 29.67 -15.63 -7.29
C THR A 66 28.35 -15.00 -7.72
N GLY A 67 28.06 -15.10 -9.01
CA GLY A 67 26.70 -15.01 -9.51
C GLY A 67 25.96 -16.25 -9.05
N GLN A 68 24.86 -16.09 -8.32
CA GLN A 68 23.88 -17.16 -8.18
C GLN A 68 23.22 -17.38 -9.55
N LYS A 69 23.88 -18.19 -10.37
CA LYS A 69 23.31 -18.74 -11.60
C LYS A 69 22.12 -19.61 -11.21
N GLN A 70 20.92 -19.15 -11.54
CA GLN A 70 19.78 -20.04 -11.71
C GLN A 70 20.17 -21.12 -12.72
N VAL A 71 20.21 -22.36 -12.25
CA VAL A 71 20.44 -23.53 -13.08
C VAL A 71 19.16 -23.79 -13.88
N VAL A 72 19.12 -23.30 -15.11
CA VAL A 72 18.13 -23.71 -16.11
C VAL A 72 18.58 -25.06 -16.66
N ARG A 73 17.98 -26.16 -16.18
CA ARG A 73 18.16 -27.47 -16.81
C ARG A 73 17.38 -27.50 -18.13
N LYS A 74 18.09 -27.39 -19.26
CA LYS A 74 17.57 -27.73 -20.59
C LYS A 74 17.65 -29.25 -20.77
N THR A 75 16.52 -29.93 -20.81
CA THR A 75 16.45 -31.30 -21.32
C THR A 75 16.08 -31.22 -22.80
N VAL A 76 17.05 -31.48 -23.67
CA VAL A 76 16.83 -31.64 -25.12
C VAL A 76 16.45 -33.09 -25.37
N VAL A 77 15.23 -33.35 -25.83
CA VAL A 77 14.83 -34.67 -26.32
C VAL A 77 14.86 -34.62 -27.84
N THR A 78 15.86 -35.27 -28.44
CA THR A 78 15.97 -35.38 -29.90
C THR A 78 15.21 -36.63 -30.34
N ARG A 79 14.05 -36.46 -31.00
CA ARG A 79 13.40 -37.53 -31.76
C ARG A 79 13.71 -37.29 -33.23
N GLN A 80 14.45 -38.21 -33.86
CA GLN A 80 14.66 -38.20 -35.29
C GLN A 80 13.36 -38.55 -35.99
N VAL A 81 12.92 -37.67 -36.89
CA VAL A 81 11.95 -37.99 -37.93
C VAL A 81 12.50 -37.36 -39.21
N GLU A 82 12.85 -38.20 -40.17
CA GLU A 82 13.23 -37.78 -41.52
C GLU A 82 12.01 -37.18 -42.22
N GLY A 83 12.20 -36.03 -42.89
CA GLY A 83 11.15 -35.42 -43.73
C GLY A 83 10.96 -33.92 -43.50
N GLU A 84 11.81 -33.13 -44.18
CA GLU A 84 11.53 -31.86 -44.86
C GLU A 84 10.43 -30.91 -44.31
N ALA A 85 10.81 -30.05 -43.35
CA ALA A 85 10.46 -28.62 -43.24
C ALA A 85 11.23 -28.01 -42.04
N PRO A 86 11.78 -26.78 -42.13
CA PRO A 86 12.50 -26.20 -41.00
C PRO A 86 11.53 -25.95 -39.83
N PRO A 87 11.83 -26.43 -38.61
CA PRO A 87 10.93 -26.24 -37.49
C PRO A 87 10.94 -24.76 -37.07
N LYS A 88 9.77 -24.12 -37.10
CA LYS A 88 9.54 -22.84 -36.43
C LYS A 88 9.86 -23.03 -34.94
N GLN A 89 10.86 -22.32 -34.44
CA GLN A 89 11.15 -22.24 -33.01
C GLN A 89 10.00 -21.50 -32.34
N VAL A 90 9.06 -22.24 -31.75
CA VAL A 90 8.05 -21.67 -30.87
C VAL A 90 8.64 -21.66 -29.46
N GLU A 91 9.12 -20.51 -29.01
CA GLU A 91 9.49 -20.30 -27.61
C GLU A 91 8.22 -20.45 -26.75
N ARG A 92 8.02 -21.65 -26.20
CA ARG A 92 7.05 -21.85 -25.13
C ARG A 92 7.62 -21.19 -23.87
N VAL A 93 7.18 -19.96 -23.60
CA VAL A 93 7.31 -19.35 -22.28
C VAL A 93 6.55 -20.24 -21.30
N VAL A 94 7.28 -21.07 -20.54
CA VAL A 94 6.71 -21.83 -19.43
C VAL A 94 6.40 -20.81 -18.34
N VAL A 95 5.18 -20.27 -18.36
CA VAL A 95 4.67 -19.45 -17.25
C VAL A 95 4.67 -20.37 -16.03
N ARG A 96 5.62 -20.12 -15.12
CA ARG A 96 5.72 -20.81 -13.84
C ARG A 96 4.46 -20.47 -13.04
N GLN A 97 3.42 -21.29 -13.19
CA GLN A 97 2.21 -21.18 -12.38
C GLN A 97 2.64 -21.26 -10.92
N LYS A 98 2.40 -20.17 -10.18
CA LYS A 98 2.59 -20.12 -8.73
C LYS A 98 1.81 -21.31 -8.15
N ARG A 99 2.47 -22.15 -7.35
CA ARG A 99 1.81 -23.31 -6.72
C ARG A 99 0.57 -22.78 -6.02
N ARG A 100 -0.62 -23.28 -6.41
CA ARG A 100 -1.86 -22.99 -5.70
C ARG A 100 -1.72 -23.61 -4.32
N GLU A 101 -1.45 -22.78 -3.32
CA GLU A 101 -1.50 -23.23 -1.94
C GLU A 101 -2.95 -23.66 -1.63
N PRO A 102 -3.13 -24.73 -0.83
CA PRO A 102 -4.46 -25.12 -0.40
C PRO A 102 -5.13 -23.93 0.30
N VAL A 103 -6.40 -23.67 -0.04
CA VAL A 103 -7.17 -22.58 0.59
C VAL A 103 -7.18 -22.82 2.10
N PRO A 104 -6.81 -21.82 2.92
CA PRO A 104 -6.81 -21.99 4.36
C PRO A 104 -8.18 -22.42 4.85
N THR A 105 -8.20 -23.49 5.64
CA THR A 105 -9.42 -23.99 6.28
C THR A 105 -9.70 -23.24 7.58
N SER A 106 -8.70 -22.53 8.14
CA SER A 106 -8.87 -21.71 9.34
C SER A 106 -8.21 -20.33 9.20
N PRO A 107 -8.75 -19.29 9.86
CA PRO A 107 -8.17 -17.95 9.91
C PRO A 107 -6.73 -17.88 10.46
N ASP A 108 -6.27 -18.93 11.13
CA ASP A 108 -4.99 -18.95 11.81
C ASP A 108 -3.80 -19.32 10.93
N GLN A 109 -4.06 -19.91 9.76
CA GLN A 109 -3.05 -20.47 8.86
C GLN A 109 -2.28 -19.42 8.06
N LEU A 110 -2.66 -18.14 8.16
CA LEU A 110 -1.94 -17.07 7.48
C LEU A 110 -0.54 -16.90 8.11
N GLU A 111 0.52 -16.89 7.31
CA GLU A 111 1.89 -16.74 7.80
C GLU A 111 2.32 -15.26 7.76
N MET A 112 2.97 -14.79 8.82
CA MET A 112 3.51 -13.43 8.83
C MET A 112 4.67 -13.30 7.82
N GLY A 113 4.84 -12.12 7.25
CA GLY A 113 5.88 -11.80 6.26
C GLY A 113 5.52 -12.08 4.79
N PHE A 114 4.34 -12.63 4.51
CA PHE A 114 3.83 -12.80 3.14
C PHE A 114 2.72 -11.79 2.83
N ASN A 115 2.54 -11.47 1.54
CA ASN A 115 1.45 -10.62 1.06
C ASN A 115 0.34 -11.49 0.43
N TYR A 116 -0.90 -11.24 0.84
CA TYR A 116 -2.07 -12.07 0.53
C TYR A 116 -3.11 -11.32 -0.28
N LEU A 117 -3.55 -11.95 -1.37
CA LEU A 117 -4.77 -11.59 -2.08
C LEU A 117 -5.88 -12.59 -1.72
N ILE A 118 -7.03 -12.08 -1.34
CA ILE A 118 -8.21 -12.86 -1.02
C ILE A 118 -9.31 -12.50 -2.01
N GLU A 119 -9.67 -13.46 -2.85
CA GLU A 119 -10.79 -13.34 -3.78
C GLU A 119 -12.08 -13.76 -3.09
N GLU A 120 -12.96 -12.80 -2.81
CA GLU A 120 -14.24 -12.98 -2.14
C GLU A 120 -15.24 -11.89 -2.55
N THR A 121 -16.54 -12.15 -2.46
CA THR A 121 -17.56 -11.15 -2.87
C THR A 121 -17.67 -9.97 -1.91
N GLN A 122 -17.42 -10.21 -0.63
CA GLN A 122 -17.37 -9.20 0.44
C GLN A 122 -16.17 -9.52 1.32
N PRO A 123 -15.50 -8.54 1.93
CA PRO A 123 -14.20 -8.72 2.61
C PRO A 123 -14.25 -9.48 3.95
N LYS A 124 -15.21 -10.39 4.14
CA LYS A 124 -15.47 -11.07 5.43
C LYS A 124 -14.31 -11.97 5.83
N ARG A 125 -13.81 -12.81 4.92
CA ARG A 125 -12.69 -13.72 5.19
C ARG A 125 -11.42 -12.93 5.46
N SER A 126 -11.16 -11.88 4.69
CA SER A 126 -10.01 -10.99 4.91
C SER A 126 -9.99 -10.40 6.32
N PHE A 127 -11.14 -9.90 6.79
CA PHE A 127 -11.25 -9.40 8.16
C PHE A 127 -11.18 -10.50 9.23
N GLU A 128 -11.68 -11.70 8.97
CA GLU A 128 -11.52 -12.86 9.86
C GLU A 128 -10.03 -13.22 10.05
N PHE A 129 -9.26 -13.31 8.95
CA PHE A 129 -7.81 -13.54 9.02
C PHE A 129 -7.09 -12.43 9.78
N PHE A 130 -7.43 -11.17 9.49
CA PHE A 130 -6.84 -10.02 10.15
C PHE A 130 -7.12 -10.01 11.65
N LYS A 131 -8.38 -10.21 12.05
CA LYS A 131 -8.82 -10.30 13.44
C LYS A 131 -8.09 -11.41 14.19
N ALA A 132 -7.96 -12.60 13.59
CA ALA A 132 -7.31 -13.74 14.23
C ALA A 132 -5.86 -13.46 14.61
N LYS A 133 -5.12 -12.76 13.75
CA LYS A 133 -3.73 -12.36 14.02
C LYS A 133 -3.63 -11.22 15.03
N VAL A 134 -4.48 -10.20 14.93
CA VAL A 134 -4.52 -9.11 15.91
C VAL A 134 -4.85 -9.63 17.31
N SER A 135 -5.79 -10.57 17.42
CA SER A 135 -6.18 -11.20 18.70
C SER A 135 -5.03 -11.99 19.34
N LYS A 136 -4.04 -12.42 18.55
CA LYS A 136 -2.82 -13.10 19.02
C LYS A 136 -1.67 -12.14 19.33
N GLY A 137 -1.93 -10.83 19.30
CA GLY A 137 -0.97 -9.79 19.69
C GLY A 137 -0.27 -9.08 18.53
N ALA A 138 -0.58 -9.42 17.27
CA ALA A 138 -0.03 -8.70 16.13
C ALA A 138 -0.52 -7.25 16.10
N LYS A 139 0.38 -6.31 15.81
CA LYS A 139 0.00 -4.89 15.60
C LYS A 139 -0.66 -4.75 14.24
N GLY A 140 -1.92 -4.32 14.23
CA GLY A 140 -2.73 -4.19 13.03
C GLY A 140 -2.97 -2.73 12.61
N LEU A 141 -2.96 -2.50 11.30
CA LEU A 141 -3.48 -1.32 10.63
C LEU A 141 -4.57 -1.74 9.65
N CYS A 142 -5.73 -1.09 9.72
CA CYS A 142 -6.82 -1.30 8.78
C CYS A 142 -7.07 -0.04 7.97
N ILE A 143 -7.22 -0.20 6.65
CA ILE A 143 -7.67 0.84 5.73
C ILE A 143 -8.86 0.26 4.97
N SER A 144 -10.03 0.87 5.11
CA SER A 144 -11.26 0.36 4.48
C SER A 144 -12.12 1.51 3.95
N THR A 145 -12.99 1.20 2.99
CA THR A 145 -14.05 2.10 2.51
C THR A 145 -15.24 2.18 3.47
N SER A 146 -15.29 1.29 4.46
CA SER A 146 -16.32 1.28 5.50
C SER A 146 -15.96 2.18 6.68
N TYR A 147 -16.98 2.75 7.32
CA TYR A 147 -16.81 3.64 8.47
C TYR A 147 -16.09 2.95 9.65
N PRO A 148 -15.06 3.56 10.28
CA PRO A 148 -14.21 2.90 11.26
C PRO A 148 -14.96 2.31 12.46
N LYS A 149 -15.96 3.03 13.00
CA LYS A 149 -16.73 2.56 14.17
C LYS A 149 -17.43 1.22 13.87
N LYS A 150 -17.97 1.08 12.65
CA LYS A 150 -18.66 -0.15 12.23
C LYS A 150 -17.68 -1.33 12.18
N ILE A 151 -16.51 -1.13 11.58
CA ILE A 151 -15.46 -2.15 11.48
C ILE A 151 -14.96 -2.56 12.87
N ILE A 152 -14.75 -1.59 13.77
CA ILE A 152 -14.29 -1.86 15.14
C ILE A 152 -15.33 -2.69 15.89
N GLU A 153 -16.61 -2.33 15.83
CA GLU A 153 -17.71 -3.05 16.49
C GLU A 153 -17.92 -4.46 15.91
N GLU A 154 -17.87 -4.61 14.58
CA GLU A 154 -18.12 -5.88 13.90
C GLU A 154 -17.01 -6.91 14.15
N TYR A 155 -15.75 -6.47 14.14
CA TYR A 155 -14.59 -7.37 14.24
C TYR A 155 -13.87 -7.33 15.59
N GLY A 156 -14.27 -6.46 16.53
CA GLY A 156 -13.67 -6.34 17.86
C GLY A 156 -12.26 -5.73 17.84
N LEU A 157 -12.01 -4.76 16.95
CA LEU A 157 -10.68 -4.21 16.67
C LEU A 157 -10.32 -2.98 17.53
N HIS A 158 -10.72 -2.97 18.80
CA HIS A 158 -10.61 -1.80 19.68
C HIS A 158 -9.19 -1.26 19.91
N GLY A 159 -8.15 -2.07 19.69
CA GLY A 159 -6.73 -1.67 19.80
C GLY A 159 -6.02 -1.44 18.48
N THR A 160 -6.74 -1.47 17.36
CA THR A 160 -6.21 -1.37 16.00
C THR A 160 -6.41 0.03 15.45
N THR A 161 -5.42 0.58 14.76
CA THR A 161 -5.62 1.82 14.00
C THR A 161 -6.47 1.52 12.76
N VAL A 162 -7.58 2.23 12.60
CA VAL A 162 -8.51 2.04 11.47
C VAL A 162 -8.68 3.38 10.73
N TYR A 163 -8.24 3.42 9.47
CA TYR A 163 -8.46 4.56 8.58
C TYR A 163 -9.61 4.31 7.62
N TRP A 164 -10.36 5.36 7.37
CA TRP A 164 -11.45 5.39 6.40
C TRP A 164 -11.00 6.01 5.08
N LEU A 165 -11.17 5.28 3.97
CA LEU A 165 -11.00 5.81 2.63
C LEU A 165 -12.23 6.64 2.26
N SER A 166 -12.13 7.96 2.39
CA SER A 166 -13.23 8.89 2.16
C SER A 166 -12.72 10.19 1.53
N GLU A 167 -13.50 10.75 0.61
CA GLU A 167 -13.25 12.12 0.09
C GLU A 167 -13.63 13.19 1.13
N LEU A 168 -14.42 12.83 2.14
CA LEU A 168 -14.77 13.69 3.26
C LEU A 168 -13.76 13.52 4.39
N GLU A 169 -13.25 14.64 4.91
CA GLU A 169 -12.40 14.63 6.09
C GLU A 169 -13.24 14.34 7.34
N PHE A 170 -12.83 13.34 8.13
CA PHE A 170 -13.51 12.93 9.36
C PHE A 170 -12.50 12.53 10.44
N ASP A 171 -12.55 13.23 11.59
CA ASP A 171 -11.87 12.91 12.85
C ASP A 171 -10.40 12.43 12.75
N ASN A 172 -9.60 13.04 11.86
CA ASN A 172 -8.19 12.70 11.59
C ASN A 172 -7.93 11.22 11.23
N GLN A 173 -8.97 10.43 11.02
CA GLN A 173 -8.93 9.01 10.68
C GLN A 173 -9.44 8.75 9.26
N SER A 174 -9.62 9.80 8.46
CA SER A 174 -9.90 9.72 7.04
C SER A 174 -8.63 9.86 6.20
N LEU A 175 -8.49 9.04 5.17
CA LEU A 175 -7.46 9.15 4.14
C LEU A 175 -8.13 9.41 2.79
N HIS A 176 -7.66 10.42 2.07
CA HIS A 176 -8.27 10.76 0.79
C HIS A 176 -7.92 9.70 -0.29
N PRO A 177 -8.90 9.05 -0.94
CA PRO A 177 -8.65 7.89 -1.82
C PRO A 177 -7.87 8.24 -3.09
N ARG A 178 -7.87 9.51 -3.51
CA ARG A 178 -7.03 10.01 -4.63
C ARG A 178 -5.57 10.27 -4.27
N ARG A 179 -5.25 10.40 -2.97
CA ARG A 179 -3.92 10.79 -2.47
C ARG A 179 -3.09 9.55 -2.08
N LEU A 180 -3.12 8.50 -2.92
CA LEU A 180 -2.46 7.21 -2.69
C LEU A 180 -0.96 7.33 -2.36
N ASP A 181 -0.23 8.07 -3.20
CA ASP A 181 1.23 8.21 -3.09
C ASP A 181 1.68 9.06 -1.90
N PHE A 182 0.77 9.85 -1.33
CA PHE A 182 1.06 10.79 -0.26
C PHE A 182 0.43 10.35 1.06
N GLU A 183 -0.86 10.60 1.29
CA GLU A 183 -1.50 10.36 2.58
C GLU A 183 -1.55 8.88 2.93
N VAL A 184 -2.05 8.05 2.02
CA VAL A 184 -2.23 6.61 2.26
C VAL A 184 -0.87 5.93 2.46
N THR A 185 0.06 6.17 1.53
CA THR A 185 1.43 5.66 1.64
C THR A 185 2.10 6.11 2.94
N ARG A 186 2.00 7.40 3.31
CA ARG A 186 2.65 7.93 4.51
C ARG A 186 2.07 7.34 5.78
N ALA A 187 0.75 7.17 5.86
CA ALA A 187 0.09 6.51 6.98
C ALA A 187 0.63 5.09 7.19
N ILE A 188 0.71 4.30 6.11
CA ILE A 188 1.27 2.95 6.13
C ILE A 188 2.74 2.96 6.55
N GLN A 189 3.56 3.80 5.92
CA GLN A 189 4.98 3.89 6.24
C GLN A 189 5.25 4.27 7.71
N ASN A 190 4.51 5.23 8.24
CA ASN A 190 4.66 5.65 9.64
C ASN A 190 4.29 4.53 10.61
N PHE A 191 3.21 3.81 10.31
CA PHE A 191 2.76 2.68 11.11
C PHE A 191 3.79 1.55 11.13
N VAL A 192 4.25 1.14 9.95
CA VAL A 192 5.19 0.02 9.79
C VAL A 192 6.57 0.35 10.36
N LYS A 193 7.04 1.60 10.24
CA LYS A 193 8.30 2.05 10.87
C LYS A 193 8.27 1.91 12.39
N SER A 194 7.12 2.16 12.99
CA SER A 194 6.94 2.08 14.45
C SER A 194 6.63 0.67 14.92
N ASN A 195 6.18 -0.20 14.01
CA ASN A 195 5.74 -1.57 14.29
C ASN A 195 6.32 -2.51 13.22
N PRO A 196 7.58 -2.94 13.33
CA PRO A 196 8.12 -3.97 12.43
C PRO A 196 7.35 -5.28 12.59
N SER A 197 7.26 -6.08 11.53
CA SER A 197 6.47 -7.33 11.50
C SER A 197 4.99 -7.15 11.86
N SER A 198 4.40 -6.04 11.44
CA SER A 198 2.99 -5.70 11.62
C SER A 198 2.09 -6.31 10.54
N LEU A 199 0.79 -6.15 10.74
CA LEU A 199 -0.26 -6.57 9.82
C LEU A 199 -0.99 -5.36 9.23
N LEU A 200 -1.15 -5.33 7.92
CA LEU A 200 -1.95 -4.34 7.19
C LEU A 200 -3.09 -5.05 6.47
N ILE A 201 -4.31 -4.53 6.59
CA ILE A 201 -5.42 -4.87 5.70
C ILE A 201 -5.84 -3.65 4.90
N ILE A 202 -5.94 -3.81 3.58
CA ILE A 202 -6.55 -2.84 2.68
C ILE A 202 -7.79 -3.46 2.05
N ASP A 203 -8.93 -2.85 2.33
CA ASP A 203 -10.23 -3.19 1.74
C ASP A 203 -10.70 -2.07 0.80
N GLY A 204 -11.35 -2.46 -0.30
CA GLY A 204 -11.85 -1.54 -1.33
C GLY A 204 -10.85 -1.20 -2.42
N VAL A 205 -10.05 -2.16 -2.87
CA VAL A 205 -9.16 -1.97 -4.03
C VAL A 205 -9.96 -1.65 -5.29
N GLU A 206 -11.14 -2.24 -5.45
CA GLU A 206 -12.09 -1.94 -6.53
C GLU A 206 -12.50 -0.47 -6.53
N PHE A 207 -12.80 0.06 -5.35
CA PHE A 207 -13.14 1.47 -5.18
C PHE A 207 -11.94 2.37 -5.52
N LEU A 208 -10.74 2.00 -5.07
CA LEU A 208 -9.53 2.75 -5.43
C LEU A 208 -9.29 2.73 -6.95
N ILE A 209 -9.51 1.58 -7.61
CA ILE A 209 -9.34 1.41 -9.06
C ILE A 209 -10.38 2.23 -9.82
N LEU A 210 -11.62 2.24 -9.35
CA LEU A 210 -12.70 3.03 -9.93
C LEU A 210 -12.35 4.53 -9.95
N ILE A 211 -11.75 5.04 -8.88
CA ILE A 211 -11.43 6.47 -8.74
C ILE A 211 -10.11 6.85 -9.42
N ASN A 212 -9.08 6.00 -9.31
CA ASN A 212 -7.70 6.35 -9.69
C ASN A 212 -7.25 5.72 -11.02
N GLY A 213 -8.00 4.74 -11.53
CA GLY A 213 -7.58 3.90 -12.64
C GLY A 213 -6.70 2.72 -12.21
N PHE A 214 -6.76 1.65 -13.01
CA PHE A 214 -6.10 0.37 -12.72
C PHE A 214 -4.58 0.50 -12.55
N GLU A 215 -3.89 1.10 -13.52
CA GLU A 215 -2.43 1.24 -13.53
C GLU A 215 -1.87 1.95 -12.29
N ARG A 216 -2.56 3.02 -11.87
CA ARG A 216 -2.15 3.82 -10.71
C ARG A 216 -2.28 3.02 -9.42
N VAL A 217 -3.37 2.26 -9.27
CA VAL A 217 -3.56 1.40 -8.10
C VAL A 217 -2.60 0.21 -8.11
N MET A 218 -2.33 -0.41 -9.26
CA MET A 218 -1.34 -1.49 -9.34
C MET A 218 0.07 -1.01 -8.96
N THR A 219 0.45 0.20 -9.40
CA THR A 219 1.71 0.83 -8.97
C THR A 219 1.73 1.05 -7.46
N PHE A 220 0.62 1.50 -6.88
CA PHE A 220 0.47 1.66 -5.43
C PHE A 220 0.57 0.32 -4.68
N ILE A 221 -0.15 -0.73 -5.12
CA ILE A 221 -0.11 -2.07 -4.51
C ILE A 221 1.32 -2.62 -4.55
N LYS A 222 2.00 -2.52 -5.69
CA LYS A 222 3.40 -2.94 -5.83
C LYS A 222 4.30 -2.24 -4.81
N LYS A 223 4.16 -0.92 -4.68
CA LYS A 223 4.89 -0.13 -3.67
C LYS A 223 4.55 -0.58 -2.24
N MET A 224 3.30 -0.94 -1.96
CA MET A 224 2.92 -1.47 -0.64
C MET A 224 3.57 -2.83 -0.40
N ASN A 225 3.52 -3.75 -1.37
CA ASN A 225 4.19 -5.04 -1.27
C ASN A 225 5.70 -4.88 -1.00
N ASP A 226 6.37 -3.95 -1.67
CA ASP A 226 7.79 -3.66 -1.44
C ASP A 226 8.05 -3.18 0.00
N ILE A 227 7.23 -2.25 0.51
CA ILE A 227 7.33 -1.76 1.90
C ILE A 227 7.11 -2.91 2.89
N MET A 228 6.09 -3.74 2.67
CA MET A 228 5.69 -4.80 3.58
C MET A 228 6.76 -5.91 3.65
N SER A 229 7.30 -6.26 2.49
CA SER A 229 8.40 -7.22 2.37
C SER A 229 9.67 -6.72 3.06
N ALA A 230 10.00 -5.44 2.89
CA ALA A 230 11.20 -4.83 3.48
C ALA A 230 11.17 -4.80 5.03
N THR A 231 9.99 -4.84 5.64
CA THR A 231 9.82 -4.79 7.10
C THR A 231 9.34 -6.09 7.72
N ALA A 232 9.37 -7.20 6.95
CA ALA A 232 8.85 -8.50 7.35
C ALA A 232 7.41 -8.45 7.87
N SER A 233 6.62 -7.53 7.34
CA SER A 233 5.23 -7.27 7.69
C SER A 233 4.32 -7.89 6.62
N THR A 234 3.03 -8.04 6.94
CA THR A 234 2.07 -8.74 6.07
C THR A 234 1.02 -7.79 5.55
N LEU A 235 0.77 -7.81 4.23
CA LEU A 235 -0.40 -7.20 3.62
C LEU A 235 -1.49 -8.25 3.38
N ILE A 236 -2.72 -7.92 3.73
CA ILE A 236 -3.94 -8.63 3.33
C ILE A 236 -4.78 -7.68 2.47
N THR A 237 -5.22 -8.14 1.32
CA THR A 237 -6.10 -7.38 0.44
C THR A 237 -7.23 -8.26 -0.05
N SER A 238 -8.44 -7.71 -0.08
CA SER A 238 -9.63 -8.36 -0.60
C SER A 238 -10.00 -7.79 -1.96
N ILE A 239 -10.42 -8.64 -2.90
CA ILE A 239 -11.07 -8.23 -4.14
C ILE A 239 -12.24 -9.15 -4.48
N ASN A 240 -13.28 -8.60 -5.10
CA ASN A 240 -14.30 -9.36 -5.79
C ASN A 240 -13.83 -9.66 -7.21
N PRO A 241 -13.54 -10.94 -7.56
CA PRO A 241 -13.03 -11.28 -8.88
C PRO A 241 -14.03 -10.97 -10.00
N SER A 242 -15.34 -10.91 -9.72
CA SER A 242 -16.34 -10.59 -10.74
C SER A 242 -16.28 -9.13 -11.23
N ALA A 243 -15.54 -8.26 -10.53
CA ALA A 243 -15.37 -6.85 -10.90
C ALA A 243 -14.26 -6.63 -11.95
N PHE A 244 -13.54 -7.67 -12.35
CA PHE A 244 -12.35 -7.57 -13.18
C PHE A 244 -12.41 -8.53 -14.38
N SER A 245 -11.75 -8.16 -15.48
CA SER A 245 -11.46 -9.09 -16.57
C SER A 245 -10.41 -10.11 -16.14
N GLU A 246 -10.36 -11.28 -16.79
CA GLU A 246 -9.35 -12.32 -16.51
C GLU A 246 -7.91 -11.79 -16.65
N GLU A 247 -7.67 -10.90 -17.62
CA GLU A 247 -6.37 -10.25 -17.81
C GLU A 247 -5.99 -9.39 -16.60
N LYS A 248 -6.90 -8.54 -16.12
CA LYS A 248 -6.66 -7.68 -14.95
C LYS A 248 -6.49 -8.51 -13.68
N LEU A 249 -7.29 -9.56 -13.49
CA LEU A 249 -7.13 -10.48 -12.37
C LEU A 249 -5.76 -11.13 -12.37
N SER A 250 -5.31 -11.65 -13.52
CA SER A 250 -3.99 -12.26 -13.65
C SER A 250 -2.86 -11.28 -13.31
N ILE A 251 -3.01 -10.00 -13.66
CA ILE A 251 -2.07 -8.95 -13.26
C ILE A 251 -2.07 -8.74 -11.75
N ILE A 252 -3.26 -8.63 -11.12
CA ILE A 252 -3.37 -8.45 -9.67
C ILE A 252 -2.77 -9.66 -8.93
N GLU A 253 -3.19 -10.88 -9.28
CA GLU A 253 -2.74 -12.13 -8.65
C GLU A 253 -1.22 -12.29 -8.64
N ARG A 254 -0.54 -11.80 -9.69
CA ARG A 254 0.92 -11.90 -9.82
C ARG A 254 1.68 -11.03 -8.83
N GLU A 255 1.09 -9.96 -8.33
CA GLU A 255 1.74 -9.05 -7.39
C GLU A 255 1.79 -9.59 -5.95
N PHE A 256 0.95 -10.56 -5.59
CA PHE A 256 0.85 -11.09 -4.23
C PHE A 256 1.51 -12.45 -4.09
N ASP A 257 2.10 -12.75 -2.92
CA ASP A 257 2.78 -14.01 -2.64
C ASP A 257 1.84 -15.20 -2.67
N ARG A 258 0.65 -15.03 -2.08
CA ARG A 258 -0.35 -16.09 -1.94
C ARG A 258 -1.71 -15.54 -2.34
N VAL A 259 -2.49 -16.36 -3.05
CA VAL A 259 -3.83 -16.02 -3.52
C VAL A 259 -4.81 -17.08 -3.02
N TYR A 260 -5.84 -16.66 -2.29
CA TYR A 260 -6.88 -17.53 -1.77
C TYR A 260 -8.23 -17.18 -2.38
N LYS A 261 -8.93 -18.20 -2.89
CA LYS A 261 -10.20 -18.02 -3.61
C LYS A 261 -11.34 -18.60 -2.79
N PHE A 262 -12.26 -17.74 -2.36
CA PHE A 262 -13.45 -18.09 -1.57
C PHE A 262 -14.76 -17.86 -2.33
N VAL A 263 -14.68 -17.49 -3.61
CA VAL A 263 -15.84 -17.41 -4.49
C VAL A 263 -16.13 -18.80 -5.05
N SER A 264 -17.35 -19.29 -4.88
CA SER A 264 -17.81 -20.51 -5.58
C SER A 264 -17.77 -20.26 -7.09
N ARG A 265 -17.11 -21.17 -7.81
CA ARG A 265 -17.19 -21.22 -9.29
C ARG A 265 -18.54 -21.76 -9.74
#